data_AF-A0A950X1V5-F1
#
_entry.id   AF-A0A950X1V5-F1
#
_cell.length_a   1.000
_cell.length_b   1.000
_cell.length_c   1.000
_cell.angle_alpha   90.00
_cell.angle_beta   90.00
_cell.angle_gamma   90.00
#
_symmetry.space_group_name_H-M   'P 1'
#
loop_
_entity.id
_entity.type
_entity.pdbx_description
1 polymer ?
#
loop_
_entity_poly.entity_id
_entity_poly.type
_entity_poly.pdbx_seq_one_letter_code
_entity_poly.pdbx_strand_id
1 'polypeptide(L)'
;MNWNRYIPLCAGVLAAFSACTTTRSGNVSYDPASSTTIVTGKQTTVAPLKGPVETTFLKAEISPGQTNLYLVVLYLSVEGTLAAEEVTDSAGKKLPGLRGQDETVPVQFGQVTKEIYYIPLTRSYLEAHAHSGITVRLTGPKDTLTATQAPALISGFLADLDATKSKLGRQAPAKKPASTR
;
A
#
# COMPACT_ATOMS: atom_id res chain seq x y z
N MET A 1 52.10 -13.17 -26.02
CA MET A 1 51.90 -13.70 -24.65
C MET A 1 52.34 -12.60 -23.69
N ASN A 2 51.44 -11.70 -23.33
CA ASN A 2 50.57 -11.74 -22.13
C ASN A 2 51.39 -11.53 -20.86
N TRP A 3 51.25 -10.35 -20.24
CA TRP A 3 51.24 -10.09 -18.79
C TRP A 3 50.91 -8.61 -18.56
N ASN A 4 49.63 -8.26 -18.72
CA ASN A 4 49.14 -6.97 -18.23
C ASN A 4 47.66 -7.07 -17.85
N ARG A 5 47.37 -7.82 -16.77
CA ARG A 5 46.05 -7.86 -16.14
C ARG A 5 46.19 -8.24 -14.67
N TYR A 6 46.59 -7.30 -13.81
CA TYR A 6 46.20 -7.29 -12.40
C TYR A 6 46.33 -5.87 -11.86
N ILE A 7 45.24 -5.10 -11.95
CA ILE A 7 45.02 -3.97 -11.04
C ILE A 7 43.90 -4.43 -10.10
N PRO A 8 44.17 -4.74 -8.83
CA PRO A 8 43.14 -4.94 -7.84
C PRO A 8 42.67 -3.56 -7.39
N LEU A 9 41.66 -3.00 -8.05
CA LEU A 9 40.97 -1.81 -7.56
C LEU A 9 39.66 -2.23 -6.89
N CYS A 10 39.82 -2.70 -5.66
CA CYS A 10 38.83 -2.55 -4.61
C CYS A 10 38.53 -1.04 -4.43
N ALA A 11 37.56 -0.51 -5.16
CA ALA A 11 37.00 0.82 -4.93
C ALA A 11 35.66 0.92 -5.65
N GLY A 12 34.58 0.44 -5.03
CA GLY A 12 33.27 0.47 -5.65
C GLY A 12 32.16 -0.29 -4.94
N VAL A 13 32.43 -0.93 -3.79
CA VAL A 13 31.35 -1.19 -2.82
C VAL A 13 31.23 0.07 -1.98
N LEU A 14 30.71 1.13 -2.61
CA LEU A 14 30.05 2.19 -1.87
C LEU A 14 29.01 1.49 -1.02
N ALA A 15 29.20 1.54 0.29
CA ALA A 15 28.29 1.02 1.28
C ALA A 15 26.88 1.57 0.99
N ALA A 16 26.10 0.79 0.24
CA ALA A 16 24.67 0.97 0.21
C ALA A 16 24.23 0.66 1.63
N PHE A 17 23.88 1.70 2.39
CA PHE A 17 23.03 1.60 3.56
C PHE A 17 21.73 0.95 3.09
N SER A 18 21.75 -0.38 2.99
CA SER A 18 20.76 -1.16 2.26
C SER A 18 19.49 -1.16 3.08
N ALA A 19 18.57 -0.25 2.75
CA ALA A 19 17.19 -0.42 3.17
C ALA A 19 16.73 -1.80 2.70
N CYS A 20 16.30 -2.63 3.64
CA CYS A 20 15.76 -3.94 3.32
C CYS A 20 14.35 -3.74 2.78
N THR A 21 14.16 -4.00 1.49
CA THR A 21 12.83 -4.04 0.90
C THR A 21 12.33 -5.47 0.90
N THR A 22 11.20 -5.72 1.54
CA THR A 22 10.52 -7.02 1.50
C THR A 22 9.16 -6.87 0.84
N THR A 23 8.71 -7.94 0.18
CA THR A 23 7.38 -7.98 -0.44
C THR A 23 6.61 -9.19 0.05
N ARG A 24 5.42 -8.98 0.56
CA ARG A 24 4.48 -10.04 0.96
C ARG A 24 3.34 -10.14 -0.04
N SER A 25 2.88 -11.37 -0.30
CA SER A 25 1.71 -11.60 -1.14
C SER A 25 0.46 -10.92 -0.58
N GLY A 26 -0.43 -10.51 -1.49
CA GLY A 26 -1.77 -10.04 -1.12
C GLY A 26 -2.66 -11.16 -0.58
N ASN A 27 -3.87 -10.80 -0.16
CA ASN A 27 -4.88 -11.74 0.33
C ASN A 27 -6.29 -11.23 0.05
N VAL A 28 -7.26 -12.14 -0.03
CA VAL A 28 -8.69 -11.83 -0.04
C VAL A 28 -9.34 -12.48 1.18
N SER A 29 -10.06 -11.71 1.97
CA SER A 29 -10.81 -12.20 3.14
C SER A 29 -12.26 -11.72 3.11
N TYR A 30 -13.13 -12.45 3.79
CA TYR A 30 -14.53 -12.05 3.99
C TYR A 30 -14.78 -11.84 5.47
N ASP A 31 -15.33 -10.67 5.82
CA ASP A 31 -15.84 -10.39 7.15
C ASP A 31 -17.37 -10.58 7.16
N PRO A 32 -17.89 -11.64 7.82
CA PRO A 32 -19.32 -11.89 7.87
C PRO A 32 -20.07 -10.84 8.70
N ALA A 33 -19.44 -10.20 9.69
CA ALA A 33 -20.11 -9.24 10.56
C ALA A 33 -20.46 -7.95 9.80
N SER A 34 -19.54 -7.47 8.96
CA SER A 34 -19.74 -6.28 8.11
C SER A 34 -20.22 -6.61 6.70
N SER A 35 -20.44 -7.89 6.38
CA SER A 35 -20.76 -8.38 5.02
C SER A 35 -19.83 -7.79 3.94
N THR A 36 -18.55 -7.66 4.28
CA THR A 36 -17.57 -6.97 3.46
C THR A 36 -16.46 -7.92 3.05
N THR A 37 -16.20 -7.99 1.75
CA THR A 37 -15.02 -8.67 1.22
C THR A 37 -13.86 -7.69 1.14
N ILE A 38 -12.74 -8.04 1.74
CA ILE A 38 -11.52 -7.24 1.74
C ILE A 38 -10.54 -7.86 0.76
N VAL A 39 -10.10 -7.07 -0.23
CA VAL A 39 -9.01 -7.44 -1.14
C VAL A 39 -7.79 -6.61 -0.76
N THR A 40 -6.71 -7.27 -0.40
CA THR A 40 -5.42 -6.63 -0.08
C THR A 40 -4.41 -6.99 -1.16
N GLY A 41 -3.86 -5.97 -1.81
CA GLY A 41 -2.75 -6.14 -2.75
C GLY A 41 -1.46 -6.56 -2.07
N LYS A 42 -0.43 -6.79 -2.88
CA LYS A 42 0.92 -7.09 -2.36
C LYS A 42 1.43 -5.94 -1.49
N GLN A 43 2.05 -6.30 -0.37
CA GLN A 43 2.58 -5.37 0.61
C GLN A 43 4.07 -5.21 0.39
N THR A 44 4.54 -3.96 0.32
CA THR A 44 5.96 -3.63 0.22
C THR A 44 6.39 -2.97 1.51
N THR A 45 7.36 -3.55 2.20
CA THR A 45 7.94 -2.97 3.41
C THR A 45 9.35 -2.51 3.13
N VAL A 46 9.65 -1.24 3.41
CA VAL A 46 10.99 -0.67 3.37
C VAL A 46 11.46 -0.46 4.82
N ALA A 47 12.45 -1.23 5.24
CA ALA A 47 13.03 -1.18 6.57
C ALA A 47 14.51 -0.76 6.47
N PRO A 48 14.84 0.54 6.66
CA PRO A 48 16.21 0.99 6.74
C PRO A 48 16.88 0.47 8.02
N LEU A 49 18.22 0.38 8.02
CA LEU A 49 18.97 0.01 9.23
C LEU A 49 18.75 1.01 10.39
N LYS A 50 18.46 2.27 10.06
CA LYS A 50 18.13 3.36 10.98
C LYS A 50 17.01 4.20 10.38
N GLY A 51 16.09 4.66 11.23
CA GLY A 51 14.94 5.46 10.82
C GLY A 51 13.64 4.65 10.74
N PRO A 52 12.59 5.24 10.15
CA PRO A 52 11.26 4.65 10.17
C PRO A 52 11.12 3.48 9.21
N VAL A 53 10.27 2.52 9.58
CA VAL A 53 9.83 1.43 8.71
C VAL A 53 8.51 1.82 8.06
N GLU A 54 8.48 1.73 6.73
CA GLU A 54 7.28 2.00 5.93
C GLU A 54 6.75 0.68 5.37
N THR A 55 5.43 0.46 5.43
CA THR A 55 4.77 -0.60 4.66
C THR A 55 3.62 -0.04 3.85
N THR A 56 3.64 -0.29 2.54
CA THR A 56 2.68 0.28 1.59
C THR A 56 1.97 -0.82 0.81
N PHE A 57 0.64 -0.71 0.66
CA PHE A 57 -0.19 -1.64 -0.11
C PHE A 57 -1.54 -1.05 -0.53
N LEU A 58 -2.15 -1.64 -1.55
CA LEU A 58 -3.53 -1.30 -1.96
C LEU A 58 -4.55 -2.17 -1.23
N LYS A 59 -5.69 -1.58 -0.86
CA LYS A 59 -6.81 -2.27 -0.20
C LYS A 59 -8.12 -1.91 -0.90
N ALA A 60 -9.00 -2.89 -1.08
CA ALA A 60 -10.40 -2.68 -1.40
C ALA A 60 -11.28 -3.24 -0.29
N GLU A 61 -12.34 -2.51 0.05
CA GLU A 61 -13.46 -2.97 0.87
C GLU A 61 -14.68 -3.03 -0.04
N ILE A 62 -15.21 -4.23 -0.28
CA ILE A 62 -16.34 -4.48 -1.16
C ILE A 62 -17.53 -4.89 -0.31
N SER A 63 -18.52 -4.01 -0.22
CA SER A 63 -19.81 -4.25 0.42
C SER A 63 -20.91 -4.22 -0.65
N PRO A 64 -22.14 -4.69 -0.37
CA PRO A 64 -23.23 -4.61 -1.34
C PRO A 64 -23.44 -3.18 -1.86
N GLY A 65 -23.27 -2.96 -3.16
CA GLY A 65 -23.46 -1.66 -3.81
C GLY A 65 -22.31 -0.66 -3.65
N GLN A 66 -21.26 -0.98 -2.90
CA GLN A 66 -20.14 -0.06 -2.65
C GLN A 66 -18.78 -0.75 -2.77
N THR A 67 -17.80 -0.03 -3.32
CA THR A 67 -16.39 -0.44 -3.25
C THR A 67 -15.55 0.75 -2.85
N ASN A 68 -14.92 0.66 -1.69
CA ASN A 68 -13.97 1.66 -1.25
C ASN A 68 -12.56 1.17 -1.55
N LEU A 69 -11.72 2.03 -2.14
CA LEU A 69 -10.35 1.72 -2.50
C LEU A 69 -9.41 2.63 -1.72
N TYR A 70 -8.31 2.07 -1.26
CA TYR A 70 -7.33 2.80 -0.46
C TYR A 70 -5.91 2.43 -0.87
N LEU A 71 -5.02 3.41 -0.84
CA LEU A 71 -3.60 3.16 -0.58
C LEU A 71 -3.41 3.21 0.93
N VAL A 72 -2.88 2.14 1.49
CA VAL A 72 -2.59 2.02 2.92
C VAL A 72 -1.09 2.18 3.11
N VAL A 73 -0.71 3.13 3.96
CA VAL A 73 0.67 3.37 4.38
C VAL A 73 0.74 3.16 5.90
N LEU A 74 1.49 2.17 6.33
CA LEU A 74 1.83 1.92 7.72
C LEU A 74 3.21 2.50 7.99
N TYR A 75 3.28 3.41 8.95
CA TYR A 75 4.50 4.07 9.39
C TYR A 75 4.83 3.63 10.82
N LEU A 76 6.02 3.06 11.01
CA LEU A 76 6.55 2.67 12.31
C LEU A 76 7.82 3.45 12.58
N SER A 77 7.91 4.14 13.72
CA SER A 77 9.07 4.98 14.03
C SER A 77 9.51 4.90 15.49
N VAL A 78 10.82 5.02 15.69
CA VAL A 78 11.48 5.26 16.99
C VAL A 78 11.64 6.76 17.27
N GLU A 79 11.58 7.58 16.22
CA GLU A 79 11.87 9.02 16.26
C GLU A 79 10.61 9.85 16.55
N GLY A 80 9.44 9.19 16.54
CA GLY A 80 8.16 9.77 16.92
C GLY A 80 7.14 9.76 15.79
N THR A 81 6.07 10.52 16.00
CA THR A 81 4.89 10.59 15.13
C THR A 81 5.13 11.48 13.92
N LEU A 82 4.79 11.00 12.73
CA LEU A 82 4.73 11.80 11.51
C LEU A 82 3.55 12.77 11.57
N ALA A 83 2.39 12.34 12.08
CA ALA A 83 1.17 13.13 12.21
C ALA A 83 0.83 13.85 10.89
N ALA A 84 0.74 13.08 9.81
CA ALA A 84 0.53 13.65 8.49
C ALA A 84 -0.80 14.42 8.43
N GLU A 85 -0.74 15.67 7.97
CA GLU A 85 -1.90 16.57 7.80
C GLU A 85 -2.29 16.70 6.32
N GLU A 86 -1.35 16.39 5.42
CA GLU A 86 -1.53 16.54 3.98
C GLU A 86 -0.97 15.34 3.21
N VAL A 87 -1.68 15.00 2.12
CA VAL A 87 -1.24 13.99 1.15
C VAL A 87 -1.29 14.58 -0.25
N THR A 88 -0.16 14.51 -0.95
CA THR A 88 -0.05 14.89 -2.37
C THR A 88 0.49 13.74 -3.20
N ASP A 89 0.11 13.67 -4.48
CA ASP A 89 0.75 12.75 -5.42
C ASP A 89 2.03 13.36 -6.04
N SER A 90 2.73 12.61 -6.89
CA SER A 90 3.95 13.05 -7.56
C SER A 90 3.77 14.25 -8.49
N ALA A 91 2.54 14.54 -8.93
CA ALA A 91 2.20 15.72 -9.70
C ALA A 91 1.86 16.94 -8.82
N GLY A 92 1.93 16.79 -7.49
CA GLY A 92 1.55 17.83 -6.53
C GLY A 92 0.05 17.96 -6.33
N LYS A 93 -0.77 17.05 -6.89
CA LYS A 93 -2.20 17.05 -6.69
C LYS A 93 -2.50 16.56 -5.28
N LYS A 94 -3.28 17.32 -4.53
CA LYS A 94 -3.80 16.92 -3.23
C LYS A 94 -4.76 15.74 -3.37
N LEU A 95 -4.47 14.66 -2.67
CA LEU A 95 -5.35 13.49 -2.59
C LEU A 95 -6.40 13.71 -1.49
N PRO A 96 -7.61 13.13 -1.63
CA PRO A 96 -8.64 13.22 -0.59
C PRO A 96 -8.07 12.67 0.73
N GLY A 97 -8.51 13.30 1.83
CA GLY A 97 -7.85 13.24 3.14
C GLY A 97 -7.57 11.85 3.71
N LEU A 98 -6.84 11.84 4.82
CA LEU A 98 -6.45 10.64 5.53
C LEU A 98 -7.62 10.05 6.32
N ARG A 99 -7.91 8.77 6.13
CA ARG A 99 -8.69 8.00 7.09
C ARG A 99 -7.67 7.26 7.96
N GLY A 100 -7.51 7.63 9.22
CA GLY A 100 -6.57 6.99 10.13
C GLY A 100 -7.04 7.16 11.56
N GLN A 101 -7.20 6.05 12.28
CA GLN A 101 -7.31 6.08 13.74
C GLN A 101 -5.91 6.38 14.28
N ASP A 102 -5.81 7.40 15.13
CA ASP A 102 -4.67 7.58 16.03
C ASP A 102 -4.64 6.40 17.00
N GLU A 103 -4.07 5.28 16.57
CA GLU A 103 -3.72 4.16 17.43
C GLU A 103 -2.23 4.26 17.75
N THR A 104 -1.87 5.24 18.59
CA THR A 104 -0.62 5.20 19.36
C THR A 104 -0.71 4.06 20.37
N VAL A 105 -0.45 2.85 19.88
CA VAL A 105 -0.40 1.62 20.67
C VAL A 105 1.08 1.31 20.91
N PRO A 106 1.49 0.88 22.13
CA PRO A 106 2.85 0.43 22.38
C PRO A 106 3.24 -0.67 21.39
N VAL A 107 4.34 -0.43 20.66
CA VAL A 107 4.78 -1.24 19.53
C VAL A 107 5.70 -2.38 20.01
N GLN A 108 5.64 -3.54 19.36
CA GLN A 108 6.70 -4.55 19.49
C GLN A 108 7.90 -4.15 18.61
N PHE A 109 9.11 -4.64 18.93
CA PHE A 109 10.36 -4.42 18.18
C PHE A 109 11.07 -3.05 18.34
N GLY A 110 11.00 -2.43 19.53
CA GLY A 110 11.79 -1.23 19.84
C GLY A 110 11.31 0.06 19.17
N GLN A 111 10.26 0.00 18.35
CA GLN A 111 9.52 1.15 17.82
C GLN A 111 8.64 1.78 18.91
N VAL A 112 8.45 3.10 18.87
CA VAL A 112 7.66 3.82 19.89
C VAL A 112 6.35 4.37 19.32
N THR A 113 6.23 4.47 18.00
CA THR A 113 5.03 4.97 17.32
C THR A 113 4.64 4.06 16.16
N LYS A 114 3.33 3.85 16.00
CA LYS A 114 2.70 3.21 14.85
C LYS A 114 1.58 4.12 14.35
N GLU A 115 1.59 4.43 13.07
CA GLU A 115 0.54 5.20 12.39
C GLU A 115 0.07 4.47 11.14
N ILE A 116 -1.24 4.50 10.88
CA ILE A 116 -1.83 3.88 9.69
C ILE A 116 -2.64 4.92 8.94
N TYR A 117 -2.23 5.17 7.70
CA TYR A 117 -2.87 6.11 6.79
C TYR A 117 -3.63 5.34 5.72
N TYR A 118 -4.95 5.48 5.69
CA TYR A 118 -5.77 5.03 4.57
C TYR A 118 -6.06 6.24 3.69
N ILE A 119 -5.43 6.28 2.52
CA ILE A 119 -5.61 7.33 1.51
C ILE A 119 -6.68 6.85 0.53
N PRO A 120 -7.89 7.43 0.52
CA PRO A 120 -8.95 7.02 -0.39
C PRO A 120 -8.54 7.25 -1.85
N LEU A 121 -8.77 6.25 -2.69
CA LEU A 121 -8.50 6.31 -4.12
C LEU A 121 -9.77 6.00 -4.90
N THR A 122 -9.80 6.43 -6.16
CA THR A 122 -10.83 5.99 -7.12
C THR A 122 -10.27 4.92 -8.04
N ARG A 123 -11.16 4.14 -8.64
CA ARG A 123 -10.75 3.16 -9.64
C ARG A 123 -10.06 3.82 -10.83
N SER A 124 -10.62 4.92 -11.33
CA SER A 124 -10.03 5.68 -12.44
C SER A 124 -8.63 6.20 -12.13
N TYR A 125 -8.36 6.57 -10.87
CA TYR A 125 -7.03 6.97 -10.43
C TYR A 125 -6.04 5.81 -10.48
N LEU A 126 -6.43 4.62 -10.01
CA LEU A 126 -5.58 3.43 -10.10
C LEU A 126 -5.30 3.02 -11.54
N GLU A 127 -6.31 3.06 -12.41
CA GLU A 127 -6.17 2.74 -13.83
C GLU A 127 -5.21 3.71 -14.54
N ALA A 128 -5.33 5.02 -14.27
CA ALA A 128 -4.43 6.03 -14.82
C ALA A 128 -2.97 5.82 -14.41
N HIS A 129 -2.72 5.21 -13.25
CA HIS A 129 -1.39 4.97 -12.71
C HIS A 129 -0.91 3.51 -12.84
N ALA A 130 -1.66 2.66 -13.54
CA ALA A 130 -1.31 1.24 -13.68
C ALA A 130 0.04 1.02 -14.40
N HIS A 131 0.52 2.00 -15.17
CA HIS A 131 1.79 1.94 -15.90
C HIS A 131 2.89 2.82 -15.30
N SER A 132 2.54 3.90 -14.59
CA SER A 132 3.50 4.83 -13.99
C SER A 132 3.82 4.52 -12.53
N GLY A 133 2.97 3.78 -11.84
CA GLY A 133 3.03 3.66 -10.39
C GLY A 133 2.37 4.87 -9.71
N ILE A 134 2.24 4.78 -8.39
CA ILE A 134 1.76 5.86 -7.53
C ILE A 134 2.88 6.21 -6.57
N THR A 135 3.24 7.48 -6.50
CA THR A 135 4.09 8.00 -5.43
C THR A 135 3.28 9.07 -4.70
N VAL A 136 3.17 8.93 -3.39
CA VAL A 136 2.50 9.91 -2.52
C VAL A 136 3.47 10.47 -1.51
N ARG A 137 3.28 11.74 -1.17
CA ARG A 137 3.98 12.44 -0.10
C ARG A 137 3.00 12.73 1.02
N LEU A 138 3.27 12.16 2.19
CA LEU A 138 2.58 12.44 3.44
C LEU A 138 3.40 13.49 4.19
N THR A 139 2.83 14.68 4.37
CA THR A 139 3.52 15.82 5.00
C THR A 139 2.94 16.05 6.39
N GLY A 140 3.80 15.99 7.39
CA GLY A 140 3.49 16.35 8.77
C GLY A 140 4.21 17.64 9.19
N PRO A 141 4.05 18.08 10.45
CA PRO A 141 4.62 19.34 10.94
C PRO A 141 6.14 19.34 11.03
N LYS A 142 6.78 18.16 11.10
CA LYS A 142 8.24 18.03 11.29
C LYS A 142 8.95 17.25 10.19
N ASP A 143 8.22 16.44 9.42
CA ASP A 143 8.82 15.51 8.46
C ASP A 143 7.88 15.22 7.29
N THR A 144 8.42 14.62 6.24
CA THR A 144 7.70 14.17 5.05
C THR A 144 8.08 12.73 4.72
N LEU A 145 7.07 11.87 4.63
CA LEU A 145 7.22 10.49 4.17
C LEU A 145 6.84 10.37 2.70
N THR A 146 7.66 9.69 1.91
CA THR A 146 7.35 9.39 0.50
C THR A 146 7.10 7.91 0.33
N ALA A 147 5.85 7.53 0.08
CA ALA A 147 5.45 6.15 -0.15
C ALA A 147 5.25 5.88 -1.65
N THR A 148 5.79 4.76 -2.15
CA THR A 148 5.71 4.41 -3.58
C THR A 148 5.11 3.02 -3.79
N GLN A 149 4.12 2.95 -4.67
CA GLN A 149 3.52 1.71 -5.16
C GLN A 149 3.90 1.51 -6.63
N ALA A 150 4.68 0.47 -6.90
CA ALA A 150 5.15 0.16 -8.24
C ALA A 150 4.00 -0.23 -9.20
N PRO A 151 4.10 0.08 -10.51
CA PRO A 151 3.05 -0.19 -11.50
C PRO A 151 2.55 -1.64 -11.47
N ALA A 152 3.45 -2.62 -11.44
CA ALA A 152 3.11 -4.03 -11.44
C ALA A 152 2.24 -4.45 -10.24
N LEU A 153 2.39 -3.79 -9.09
CA LEU A 153 1.57 -4.06 -7.90
C LEU A 153 0.16 -3.47 -8.05
N ILE A 154 0.03 -2.35 -8.76
CA ILE A 154 -1.26 -1.73 -9.08
C ILE A 154 -2.02 -2.61 -10.07
N SER A 155 -1.39 -3.01 -11.18
CA SER A 155 -2.02 -3.88 -12.18
C SER A 155 -2.45 -5.22 -11.59
N GLY A 156 -1.59 -5.84 -10.77
CA GLY A 156 -1.94 -7.09 -10.08
C GLY A 156 -3.13 -6.93 -9.15
N PHE A 157 -3.16 -5.84 -8.37
CA PHE A 157 -4.28 -5.55 -7.48
C PHE A 157 -5.60 -5.31 -8.24
N LEU A 158 -5.58 -4.58 -9.36
CA LEU A 158 -6.76 -4.38 -10.19
C LEU A 158 -7.30 -5.71 -10.75
N ALA A 159 -6.41 -6.60 -11.18
CA ALA A 159 -6.80 -7.94 -11.64
C ALA A 159 -7.44 -8.77 -10.51
N ASP A 160 -6.85 -8.76 -9.30
CA ASP A 160 -7.39 -9.46 -8.14
C ASP A 160 -8.76 -8.90 -7.71
N LEU A 161 -8.92 -7.58 -7.78
CA LEU A 161 -10.18 -6.88 -7.51
C LEU A 161 -11.27 -7.31 -8.50
N ASP A 162 -10.97 -7.33 -9.80
CA ASP A 162 -11.93 -7.69 -10.85
C ASP A 162 -12.32 -9.15 -10.79
N ALA A 163 -11.36 -10.04 -10.52
CA ALA A 163 -11.61 -11.45 -10.29
C ALA A 163 -12.53 -11.66 -9.07
N THR A 164 -12.31 -10.90 -7.99
CA THR A 164 -13.14 -10.97 -6.78
C THR A 164 -14.55 -10.48 -7.03
N LYS A 165 -14.72 -9.31 -7.65
CA LYS A 165 -16.05 -8.77 -8.01
C LYS A 165 -16.82 -9.70 -8.92
N SER A 166 -16.15 -10.31 -9.89
CA SER A 166 -16.76 -11.28 -10.81
C SER A 166 -17.28 -12.51 -10.06
N LYS A 167 -16.53 -13.01 -9.07
CA LYS A 167 -16.97 -14.14 -8.22
C LYS A 167 -18.19 -13.77 -7.37
N LEU A 168 -18.17 -12.60 -6.73
CA LEU A 168 -19.29 -12.12 -5.92
C LEU A 168 -20.57 -11.91 -6.76
N GLY A 169 -20.44 -11.35 -7.97
CA GLY A 169 -21.56 -11.15 -8.88
C GLY A 169 -22.22 -12.45 -9.35
N ARG A 170 -21.44 -13.54 -9.51
CA ARG A 170 -21.96 -14.87 -9.84
C ARG A 170 -22.65 -15.58 -8.67
N GLN A 171 -22.37 -15.15 -7.45
CA GLN A 171 -22.95 -15.72 -6.22
C GLN A 171 -24.20 -14.97 -5.73
N ALA A 172 -24.56 -13.84 -6.37
CA ALA A 172 -25.83 -13.19 -6.07
C ALA A 172 -26.99 -14.17 -6.33
N PRO A 173 -27.92 -14.35 -5.38
CA PRO A 173 -28.97 -15.35 -5.50
C PRO A 173 -29.77 -15.07 -6.77
N ALA A 174 -29.81 -16.05 -7.67
CA ALA A 174 -30.73 -16.03 -8.81
C ALA A 174 -32.12 -15.70 -8.25
N LYS A 175 -32.67 -14.55 -8.66
CA LYS A 175 -34.04 -14.16 -8.29
C LYS A 175 -34.93 -15.38 -8.53
N LYS A 176 -35.46 -15.97 -7.45
CA LYS A 176 -36.50 -17.01 -7.56
C LYS A 176 -37.58 -16.42 -8.47
N PRO A 177 -37.97 -17.09 -9.58
CA PRO A 177 -39.05 -16.59 -10.40
C PRO A 177 -40.28 -16.42 -9.52
N ALA A 178 -40.91 -15.24 -9.61
CA ALA A 178 -42.12 -14.93 -8.88
C ALA A 178 -43.16 -16.01 -9.21
N SER A 179 -43.52 -16.80 -8.21
CA SER A 179 -44.59 -17.78 -8.31
C SER A 179 -45.91 -17.02 -8.44
N THR A 180 -46.36 -16.79 -9.67
CA THR A 180 -47.74 -16.40 -9.94
C THR A 180 -48.65 -17.57 -9.56
N ARG A 181 -49.37 -17.39 -8.45
CA ARG A 181 -50.63 -18.10 -8.18
C ARG A 181 -51.77 -17.12 -8.37
#